data_AF-F7QKF7-F1
#
_entry.id   AF-F7QKF7-F1
#
_cell.length_a   1.000
_cell.length_b   1.000
_cell.length_c   1.000
_cell.angle_alpha   90.00
_cell.angle_beta   90.00
_cell.angle_gamma   90.00
#
_symmetry.space_group_name_H-M   'P 1'
#
loop_
_entity.id
_entity.type
_entity.pdbx_description
1 polymer ?
#
loop_
_entity_poly.entity_id
_entity_poly.type
_entity_poly.pdbx_seq_one_letter_code
_entity_poly.pdbx_strand_id
1 'polypeptide(L)' 'MRSLLFAAAALMAFSTAMTVGPTDANAVVCAKGVYRAGCAGPRGAAVVRKPAVVCRTVWVNGVKVRRCT' A
#
# COMPACT_ATOMS: atom_id res chain seq x y z
N MET A 1 -38.02 22.31 -19.50
CA MET A 1 -37.88 22.31 -18.01
C MET A 1 -37.17 21.05 -17.50
N ARG A 2 -37.64 19.84 -17.84
CA ARG A 2 -37.01 18.58 -17.39
C ARG A 2 -35.56 18.38 -17.89
N SER A 3 -35.28 18.74 -19.14
CA SER A 3 -33.93 18.67 -19.73
C SER A 3 -32.91 19.58 -19.05
N LEU A 4 -33.33 20.79 -18.67
CA LEU A 4 -32.49 21.74 -17.93
C LEU A 4 -32.12 21.21 -16.54
N LEU A 5 -33.06 20.55 -15.86
CA LEU A 5 -32.81 19.91 -14.57
C LEU A 5 -31.79 18.77 -14.67
N PHE A 6 -31.86 17.95 -15.74
CA PHE A 6 -30.88 16.89 -15.96
C PHE A 6 -29.49 17.43 -16.29
N ALA A 7 -29.40 18.49 -17.09
CA ALA A 7 -28.13 19.14 -17.43
C ALA A 7 -27.44 19.74 -16.18
N ALA A 8 -28.21 20.42 -15.32
CA ALA A 8 -27.68 20.98 -14.07
C ALA A 8 -27.19 19.88 -13.10
N ALA A 9 -27.94 18.78 -12.97
CA ALA A 9 -27.55 17.65 -12.13
C ALA A 9 -26.26 16.97 -12.64
N ALA A 10 -26.12 16.78 -13.96
CA ALA A 10 -24.93 16.20 -14.55
C ALA A 10 -23.69 17.09 -14.36
N LEU A 11 -23.83 18.41 -14.54
CA LEU A 11 -22.76 19.36 -14.29
C LEU A 11 -22.31 19.34 -12.83
N MET A 12 -23.26 19.36 -11.88
CA MET A 12 -22.93 19.29 -10.46
C MET A 12 -22.23 17.98 -10.08
N ALA A 13 -22.72 16.83 -10.55
CA ALA A 13 -22.10 15.53 -10.28
C ALA A 13 -20.70 15.41 -10.89
N PHE A 14 -20.48 15.97 -12.08
CA PHE A 14 -19.17 15.98 -12.72
C PHE A 14 -18.19 16.90 -11.98
N SER A 15 -18.66 18.08 -11.56
CA SER A 15 -17.88 19.04 -10.77
C SER A 15 -17.44 18.44 -9.44
N THR A 16 -18.35 17.80 -8.72
CA THR A 16 -18.04 17.16 -7.44
C THR A 16 -17.05 16.01 -7.62
N ALA A 17 -17.22 15.15 -8.64
CA ALA A 17 -16.27 14.08 -8.94
C ALA A 17 -14.86 14.57 -9.29
N MET A 18 -14.72 15.74 -9.92
CA MET A 18 -13.41 16.35 -10.23
C MET A 18 -12.76 16.99 -9.01
N THR A 19 -13.56 17.58 -8.11
CA THR A 19 -13.04 18.22 -6.88
C THR A 19 -12.76 17.23 -5.75
N VAL A 20 -13.56 16.17 -5.67
CA VAL A 20 -13.42 15.10 -4.67
C VAL A 20 -12.70 13.95 -5.37
N GLY A 21 -11.37 14.05 -5.42
CA GLY A 21 -10.54 12.90 -5.78
C GLY A 21 -10.80 11.73 -4.83
N PRO A 22 -10.62 10.47 -5.27
CA PRO A 22 -10.73 9.33 -4.38
C PRO A 22 -9.82 9.55 -3.17
N THR A 23 -10.40 9.81 -2.00
CA THR A 23 -9.65 9.81 -0.75
C THR A 23 -9.12 8.41 -0.61
N ASP A 24 -7.80 8.24 -0.57
CA ASP A 24 -7.13 6.95 -0.44
C ASP A 24 -7.91 6.11 0.58
N ALA A 25 -8.65 5.13 0.07
CA ALA A 25 -9.42 4.24 0.92
C ALA A 25 -8.41 3.62 1.87
N ASN A 26 -8.75 3.58 3.16
CA ASN A 26 -7.89 3.18 4.29
C ASN A 26 -7.29 1.75 4.19
N ALA A 27 -7.36 1.11 3.05
CA ALA A 27 -6.75 -0.16 2.71
C ALA A 27 -5.71 0.05 1.61
N VAL A 28 -4.44 0.15 2.03
CA VAL A 28 -3.27 -0.13 1.19
C VAL A 28 -2.97 0.93 0.12
N VAL A 29 -2.21 1.96 0.49
CA VAL A 29 -1.68 2.92 -0.48
C VAL A 29 -0.51 2.27 -1.23
N CYS A 30 -0.56 2.26 -2.56
CA CYS A 30 0.64 2.05 -3.38
C CYS A 30 1.54 3.29 -3.23
N ALA A 31 2.37 3.32 -2.18
CA ALA A 31 3.41 4.31 -2.03
C ALA A 31 4.37 4.16 -3.23
N LYS A 32 4.31 5.10 -4.16
CA LYS A 32 5.20 5.17 -5.32
C LYS A 32 6.55 5.72 -4.84
N GLY A 33 7.32 4.89 -4.14
CA GLY A 33 8.65 5.25 -3.68
C GLY A 33 9.62 5.43 -4.85
N VAL A 34 10.63 6.30 -4.69
CA VAL A 34 11.63 6.65 -5.71
C VAL A 34 12.31 5.41 -6.30
N TYR A 35 12.53 4.39 -5.45
CA TYR A 35 13.17 3.14 -5.86
C TYR A 35 12.18 2.02 -6.21
N ARG A 36 11.03 1.90 -5.53
CA ARG A 36 10.01 0.87 -5.77
C ARG A 36 8.62 1.33 -5.31
N ALA A 37 7.60 0.92 -6.05
CA ALA A 37 6.22 0.97 -5.58
C ALA A 37 6.01 -0.12 -4.51
N GLY A 38 5.38 0.24 -3.39
CA GLY A 38 5.11 -0.67 -2.30
C GLY A 38 3.83 -0.32 -1.56
N CYS A 39 3.29 -1.28 -0.83
CA CYS A 39 2.06 -1.09 -0.06
C CYS A 39 2.38 -0.52 1.32
N ALA A 40 1.87 0.68 1.61
CA ALA A 40 1.90 1.29 2.94
C ALA A 40 0.48 1.28 3.54
N GLY A 41 0.39 0.81 4.79
CA GLY A 41 -0.80 0.85 5.61
C GLY A 41 -0.80 2.03 6.59
N PRO A 42 -1.90 2.24 7.30
CA PRO A 42 -2.03 3.32 8.27
C PRO A 42 -0.96 3.21 9.38
N ARG A 43 -0.59 4.37 9.96
CA ARG A 43 0.44 4.48 11.03
C ARG A 43 1.83 3.99 10.63
N GLY A 44 2.18 4.04 9.34
CA GLY A 44 3.52 3.68 8.86
C GLY A 44 3.74 2.17 8.72
N ALA A 45 2.68 1.36 8.71
CA ALA A 45 2.79 -0.05 8.36
C ALA A 45 3.28 -0.19 6.90
N ALA A 46 4.19 -1.12 6.61
CA ALA A 46 4.65 -1.37 5.25
C ALA A 46 4.65 -2.88 4.98
N VAL A 47 4.13 -3.30 3.82
CA VAL A 47 4.19 -4.69 3.39
C VAL A 47 5.57 -4.94 2.78
N VAL A 48 6.43 -5.59 3.56
CA VAL A 48 7.77 -6.02 3.12
C VAL A 48 7.80 -7.53 2.93
N ARG A 49 8.70 -8.02 2.06
CA ARG A 49 8.97 -9.46 1.99
C ARG A 49 9.58 -9.91 3.31
N LYS A 50 9.12 -11.07 3.81
CA LYS A 50 9.79 -11.80 4.89
C LYS A 50 11.27 -11.98 4.49
N PRO A 51 12.24 -11.67 5.37
CA PRO A 51 13.63 -11.98 5.10
C PRO A 51 13.78 -13.48 4.79
N ALA A 52 14.65 -13.80 3.84
CA ALA A 52 14.95 -15.19 3.52
C ALA A 52 15.59 -15.86 4.74
N VAL A 53 15.17 -17.09 5.04
CA VAL A 53 15.77 -17.86 6.13
C VAL A 53 17.19 -18.24 5.72
N VAL A 54 18.18 -17.78 6.48
CA VAL A 54 19.60 -18.08 6.22
C VAL A 54 20.10 -19.08 7.24
N CYS A 55 20.46 -20.27 6.76
CA CYS A 55 21.06 -21.32 7.59
C CYS A 55 22.59 -21.26 7.50
N ARG A 56 23.25 -21.16 8.64
CA ARG A 56 24.72 -21.18 8.78
C ARG A 56 25.15 -22.23 9.79
N THR A 57 26.26 -22.89 9.50
CA THR A 57 26.93 -23.74 10.49
C THR A 57 27.76 -22.85 11.40
N VAL A 58 27.46 -22.87 12.69
CA VAL A 58 28.16 -22.10 13.73
C VAL A 58 28.68 -23.04 14.81
N TRP A 59 29.82 -22.69 15.39
CA TRP A 59 30.33 -23.38 16.57
C TRP A 59 29.63 -22.83 17.81
N VAL A 60 29.01 -23.71 18.58
CA VAL A 60 28.42 -23.39 19.89
C VAL A 60 28.97 -24.40 20.89
N ASN A 61 29.67 -23.93 21.92
CA ASN A 61 30.28 -24.77 22.95
C ASN A 61 31.13 -25.92 22.39
N GLY A 62 31.91 -25.66 21.34
CA GLY A 62 32.77 -26.68 20.72
C GLY A 62 32.05 -27.72 19.85
N VAL A 63 30.75 -27.54 19.57
CA VAL A 63 29.99 -28.40 18.65
C VAL A 63 29.53 -27.60 17.43
N LYS A 64 29.67 -28.16 16.22
CA LYS A 64 29.11 -27.57 15.00
C LYS A 64 27.61 -27.78 14.97
N VAL A 65 26.86 -26.68 15.03
CA VAL A 65 25.39 -26.70 14.96
C VAL A 65 24.90 -25.87 13.78
N ARG A 66 23.83 -26.33 13.14
CA ARG A 66 23.16 -25.60 12.05
C ARG A 66 22.15 -24.64 12.65
N ARG A 67 22.34 -23.33 12.49
CA ARG A 67 21.39 -22.31 12.93
C ARG A 67 20.79 -21.58 11.74
N CYS A 68 19.47 -21.46 11.74
CA CYS A 68 18.72 -20.75 10.73
C CYS A 68 18.10 -19.50 11.38
N THR A 69 18.21 -18.36 10.71
CA THR A 69 17.68 -17.05 11.16
C THR A 69 16.78 -16.47 10.09
#